data_AF-A0A9E3X0K1-F1
#
_entry.id   AF-A0A9E3X0K1-F1
#
_cell.length_a   1.000
_cell.length_b   1.000
_cell.length_c   1.000
_cell.angle_alpha   90.00
_cell.angle_beta   90.00
_cell.angle_gamma   90.00
#
_symmetry.space_group_name_H-M   'P 1'
#
loop_
_entity.id
_entity.type
_entity.pdbx_description
1 polymer ?
#
loop_
_entity_poly.entity_id
_entity_poly.type
_entity_poly.pdbx_seq_one_letter_code
_entity_poly.pdbx_strand_id
1 'polypeptide(L)'
;MELSIGQEQVGVDKEIGISSEPPRIDIVLLRRETERWTAAQRAMLPDAVRDSKASYVLWEFKYSESLTMDTLRQAQAYLYFFRTSRKLKPEDVQMFILCAKTPQAKR
;
A
#
# COMPACT_ATOMS: atom_id res chain seq x y z
N MET A 1 9.07 5.22 11.53
CA MET A 1 10.49 4.97 11.19
C MET A 1 10.52 4.66 9.71
N GLU A 2 11.04 5.57 8.90
CA GLU A 2 11.13 5.41 7.45
C GLU A 2 12.17 4.33 7.16
N LEU A 3 11.73 3.19 6.64
CA LEU A 3 12.62 2.09 6.28
C LEU A 3 12.93 2.23 4.79
N SER A 4 14.09 2.80 4.45
CA SER A 4 14.57 2.75 3.07
C SER A 4 15.05 1.32 2.80
N ILE A 5 14.33 0.57 1.96
CA ILE A 5 14.73 -0.78 1.58
C ILE A 5 15.56 -0.69 0.30
N GLY A 6 16.88 -0.62 0.48
CA GLY A 6 17.88 -0.96 -0.53
C GLY A 6 18.50 0.22 -1.31
N GLN A 7 19.51 -0.11 -2.12
CA GLN A 7 20.27 0.78 -3.02
C GLN A 7 19.40 1.61 -4.01
N GLU A 8 18.11 1.29 -4.11
CA GLU A 8 17.22 1.73 -5.19
C GLU A 8 16.24 2.85 -4.78
N GLN A 9 16.42 3.53 -3.64
CA GLN A 9 15.66 4.75 -3.28
C GLN A 9 14.11 4.56 -3.28
N VAL A 10 13.63 3.48 -2.67
CA VAL A 10 12.21 3.25 -2.42
C VAL A 10 11.91 3.46 -0.94
N GLY A 11 11.07 4.45 -0.64
CA GLY A 11 10.59 4.70 0.71
C GLY A 11 9.50 3.70 1.08
N VAL A 12 9.64 3.08 2.26
CA VAL A 12 8.65 2.19 2.86
C VAL A 12 8.20 2.78 4.20
N ASP A 13 6.95 3.25 4.24
CA ASP A 13 6.31 3.65 5.50
C ASP A 13 5.33 2.57 5.94
N LYS A 14 5.39 2.22 7.23
CA LYS A 14 4.42 1.35 7.91
C LYS A 14 3.58 2.20 8.85
N GLU A 15 2.34 1.76 9.11
CA GLU A 15 1.47 2.36 10.12
C GLU A 15 1.18 3.86 9.88
N ILE A 16 0.71 4.21 8.68
CA ILE A 16 0.26 5.58 8.43
C ILE A 16 -0.96 5.85 9.32
N GLY A 17 -0.79 6.76 10.29
CA GLY A 17 -1.88 7.25 11.13
C GLY A 17 -2.90 8.02 10.30
N ILE A 18 -3.93 7.33 9.82
CA ILE A 18 -5.03 7.91 9.03
C ILE A 18 -6.22 8.29 9.94
N SER A 19 -6.28 7.74 11.15
CA SER A 19 -7.23 8.10 12.22
C SER A 19 -6.53 8.06 13.59
N SER A 20 -7.23 8.49 14.65
CA SER A 20 -6.73 8.44 16.03
C SER A 20 -6.58 7.01 16.56
N GLU A 21 -7.35 6.07 16.01
CA GLU A 21 -7.28 4.64 16.29
C GLU A 21 -7.36 3.89 14.95
N PRO A 22 -6.27 3.85 14.17
CA PRO A 22 -6.29 3.13 12.92
C PRO A 22 -6.42 1.63 13.26
N PRO A 23 -7.23 0.88 12.49
CA PRO A 23 -7.12 -0.56 12.48
C PRO A 23 -5.65 -0.98 12.38
N ARG A 24 -5.25 -2.07 13.05
CA ARG A 24 -3.84 -2.54 13.15
C ARG A 24 -3.23 -3.00 11.82
N ILE A 25 -3.78 -2.57 10.71
CA ILE A 25 -3.38 -3.06 9.41
C ILE A 25 -2.17 -2.29 8.95
N ASP A 26 -1.15 -3.07 8.61
CA ASP A 26 0.13 -2.65 8.06
C ASP A 26 -0.10 -2.07 6.67
N ILE A 27 -0.58 -0.83 6.57
CA ILE A 27 -0.51 -0.11 5.31
C ILE A 27 0.96 0.13 5.02
N VAL A 28 1.47 -0.59 4.02
CA VAL A 28 2.77 -0.29 3.45
C VAL A 28 2.57 0.75 2.37
N LEU A 29 3.16 1.92 2.58
CA LEU A 29 3.33 2.89 1.53
C LEU A 29 4.63 2.58 0.80
N LEU A 30 4.53 2.30 -0.50
CA LEU A 30 5.68 2.34 -1.38
C LEU A 30 5.67 3.68 -2.09
N ARG A 31 6.73 4.47 -1.87
CA ARG A 31 6.91 5.77 -2.50
C ARG A 31 8.21 5.78 -3.28
N ARG A 32 8.11 6.23 -4.53
CA ARG A 32 9.28 6.61 -5.33
C ARG A 32 9.85 7.94 -4.82
N GLU A 33 11.16 8.03 -4.67
CA GLU A 33 11.83 9.29 -4.36
C GLU A 33 12.12 10.14 -5.61
N THR A 34 11.96 9.56 -6.80
CA THR A 34 12.26 10.16 -8.10
C THR A 34 11.00 10.39 -8.97
N GLU A 35 11.14 11.13 -10.07
CA GLU A 35 10.03 11.51 -10.96
C GLU A 35 9.42 10.33 -11.73
N ARG A 36 10.10 9.17 -11.81
CA ARG A 36 9.65 7.95 -12.48
C ARG A 36 10.22 6.73 -11.77
N TRP A 37 9.44 5.65 -11.67
CA TRP A 37 9.98 4.36 -11.25
C TRP A 37 11.10 3.92 -12.20
N THR A 38 12.24 3.46 -11.67
CA THR A 38 13.31 2.85 -12.47
C THR A 38 12.95 1.41 -12.85
N ALA A 39 13.68 0.82 -13.80
CA ALA A 39 13.50 -0.59 -14.13
C ALA A 39 13.85 -1.51 -12.95
N ALA A 40 14.90 -1.18 -12.19
CA ALA A 40 15.33 -1.92 -11.01
C ALA A 40 14.28 -1.86 -9.89
N GLN A 41 13.73 -0.67 -9.61
CA GLN A 41 12.63 -0.52 -8.64
C GLN A 41 11.40 -1.34 -9.05
N ARG A 42 11.01 -1.30 -10.34
CA ARG A 42 9.89 -2.10 -10.87
C ARG A 42 10.11 -3.60 -10.76
N ALA A 43 11.35 -4.08 -10.93
CA ALA A 43 11.67 -5.50 -10.82
C ALA A 43 11.45 -6.04 -9.39
N MET A 44 11.52 -5.18 -8.37
CA MET A 44 11.25 -5.53 -6.98
C MET A 44 9.75 -5.57 -6.64
N LEU A 45 8.89 -5.07 -7.53
CA LEU A 45 7.44 -5.04 -7.32
C LEU A 45 6.79 -6.32 -7.89
N PRO A 46 5.75 -6.86 -7.22
CA PRO A 46 4.95 -7.94 -7.77
C PRO A 46 4.26 -7.47 -9.05
N ASP A 47 3.98 -8.41 -9.96
CA ASP A 47 3.51 -8.12 -11.32
C ASP A 47 2.32 -7.13 -11.36
N ALA A 48 1.34 -7.31 -10.46
CA ALA A 48 0.16 -6.43 -10.39
C ALA A 48 0.49 -4.96 -10.03
N VAL A 49 1.61 -4.72 -9.34
CA VAL A 49 2.05 -3.41 -8.88
C VAL A 49 3.12 -2.83 -9.84
N ARG A 50 3.88 -3.71 -10.51
CA ARG A 50 4.99 -3.35 -11.40
C ARG A 50 4.60 -2.37 -12.51
N ASP A 51 3.38 -2.51 -13.01
CA ASP A 51 2.85 -1.68 -14.11
C ASP A 51 2.11 -0.42 -13.63
N SER A 52 2.03 -0.20 -12.32
CA SER A 52 1.41 0.99 -11.76
C SER A 52 2.18 2.25 -12.16
N LYS A 53 1.43 3.27 -12.59
CA LYS A 53 1.95 4.63 -12.85
C LYS A 53 1.78 5.57 -11.66
N ALA A 54 1.14 5.10 -10.58
CA ALA A 54 0.89 5.92 -9.40
C ALA A 54 2.20 6.27 -8.70
N SER A 55 2.23 7.47 -8.10
CA SER A 55 3.36 7.93 -7.30
C SER A 55 3.38 7.28 -5.91
N TYR A 56 2.20 6.92 -5.42
CA TYR A 56 1.98 6.27 -4.14
C TYR A 56 1.25 4.97 -4.36
N VAL A 57 1.77 3.91 -3.75
CA VAL A 57 1.11 2.61 -3.76
C VAL A 57 0.77 2.24 -2.31
N LEU A 58 -0.50 2.03 -2.03
CA LEU A 58 -1.02 1.62 -0.71
C LEU A 58 -1.32 0.12 -0.73
N TRP A 59 -0.81 -0.64 0.24
CA TRP A 59 -1.13 -2.06 0.37
C TRP A 59 -1.91 -2.35 1.64
N GLU A 60 -3.03 -3.05 1.48
CA GLU A 60 -3.81 -3.64 2.57
C GLU A 60 -3.47 -5.12 2.67
N PHE A 61 -2.86 -5.55 3.78
CA PHE A 61 -2.46 -6.94 3.99
C PHE A 61 -3.47 -7.72 4.83
N LYS A 62 -4.07 -8.74 4.22
CA LYS A 62 -4.94 -9.72 4.86
C LYS A 62 -4.26 -11.10 4.84
N TYR A 63 -3.30 -11.29 5.75
CA TYR A 63 -2.48 -12.49 5.79
C TYR A 63 -3.25 -13.74 6.25
N SER A 64 -4.03 -13.64 7.33
CA SER A 64 -4.83 -14.75 7.88
C SER A 64 -6.32 -14.63 7.57
N GLU A 65 -6.72 -13.60 6.82
CA GLU A 65 -8.11 -13.23 6.60
C GLU A 65 -8.47 -13.33 5.12
N SER A 66 -9.71 -13.73 4.83
CA SER A 66 -10.28 -13.69 3.48
C SER A 66 -10.57 -12.25 3.05
N LEU A 67 -10.69 -12.03 1.74
CA LEU A 67 -11.27 -10.80 1.20
C LEU A 67 -12.76 -10.72 1.55
N THR A 68 -13.12 -9.76 2.40
CA THR A 68 -14.50 -9.50 2.81
C THR A 68 -14.99 -8.13 2.32
N MET A 69 -16.31 -7.89 2.38
CA MET A 69 -16.86 -6.56 2.11
C MET A 69 -16.32 -5.49 3.06
N ASP A 70 -16.02 -5.85 4.30
CA ASP A 70 -15.44 -4.92 5.27
C ASP A 70 -13.99 -4.58 4.92
N THR A 71 -13.23 -5.54 4.39
CA THR A 71 -11.88 -5.29 3.83
C THR A 71 -11.94 -4.25 2.71
N LEU A 72 -12.92 -4.37 1.80
CA LEU A 72 -13.10 -3.42 0.70
C LEU A 72 -13.48 -2.03 1.22
N ARG A 73 -14.42 -1.94 2.16
CA ARG A 73 -14.84 -0.65 2.77
C ARG A 73 -13.68 0.04 3.46
N GLN A 74 -12.90 -0.74 4.21
CA GLN A 74 -11.73 -0.23 4.94
C GLN A 74 -10.64 0.27 3.98
N ALA A 75 -10.27 -0.53 2.97
CA ALA A 75 -9.31 -0.10 1.95
C ALA A 75 -9.77 1.18 1.23
N GLN A 76 -11.05 1.26 0.88
CA GLN A 76 -11.62 2.44 0.24
C GLN A 76 -11.56 3.68 1.14
N ALA A 77 -11.86 3.52 2.44
CA ALA A 77 -11.75 4.60 3.42
C ALA A 77 -10.29 5.10 3.53
N TYR A 78 -9.33 4.19 3.64
CA TYR A 78 -7.92 4.55 3.68
C TYR A 78 -7.45 5.28 2.43
N LEU A 79 -7.77 4.76 1.24
CA LEU A 79 -7.46 5.42 -0.03
C LEU A 79 -8.04 6.84 -0.07
N TYR A 80 -9.30 7.01 0.36
CA TYR A 80 -9.96 8.31 0.41
C TYR A 80 -9.24 9.28 1.35
N PHE A 81 -8.99 8.89 2.61
CA PHE A 81 -8.39 9.78 3.60
C PHE A 81 -6.92 10.08 3.31
N PHE A 82 -6.14 9.10 2.85
CA PHE A 82 -4.75 9.32 2.44
C PHE A 82 -4.66 10.32 1.29
N ARG A 83 -5.48 10.14 0.25
CA ARG A 83 -5.53 11.05 -0.89
C ARG A 83 -5.95 12.46 -0.47
N THR A 84 -6.96 12.56 0.40
CA THR A 84 -7.54 13.83 0.84
C THR A 84 -6.55 14.61 1.73
N SER A 85 -5.94 13.96 2.72
CA SER A 85 -4.96 14.60 3.62
C SER A 85 -3.73 15.14 2.90
N ARG A 86 -3.34 14.52 1.79
CA ARG A 86 -2.19 14.91 0.96
C ARG A 86 -2.55 15.68 -0.31
N LYS A 87 -3.83 15.99 -0.53
CA LYS A 87 -4.34 16.70 -1.73
C LYS A 87 -3.91 16.06 -3.06
N LEU A 88 -3.91 14.73 -3.11
CA LEU A 88 -3.48 13.94 -4.28
C LEU A 88 -4.62 13.73 -5.27
N LYS A 89 -4.31 13.57 -6.56
CA LYS A 89 -5.29 13.20 -7.59
C LYS A 89 -5.58 11.70 -7.55
N PRO A 90 -6.72 11.24 -8.11
CA PRO A 90 -7.04 9.81 -8.18
C PRO A 90 -5.92 8.98 -8.83
N GLU A 91 -5.27 9.49 -9.87
CA GLU A 91 -4.19 8.83 -10.60
C GLU A 91 -2.85 8.77 -9.84
N ASP A 92 -2.69 9.59 -8.79
CA ASP A 92 -1.44 9.65 -8.03
C ASP A 92 -1.29 8.48 -7.04
N VAL A 93 -2.40 7.82 -6.68
CA VAL A 93 -2.46 6.78 -5.66
C VAL A 93 -3.17 5.54 -6.17
N GLN A 94 -2.54 4.38 -6.04
CA GLN A 94 -3.16 3.10 -6.35
C GLN A 94 -3.14 2.19 -5.11
N MET A 95 -4.30 1.61 -4.78
CA MET A 95 -4.43 0.69 -3.65
C MET A 95 -4.51 -0.75 -4.12
N PHE A 96 -3.78 -1.64 -3.45
CA PHE A 96 -3.81 -3.08 -3.65
C PHE A 96 -4.20 -3.76 -2.35
N ILE A 97 -4.98 -4.83 -2.46
CA ILE A 97 -5.30 -5.71 -1.33
C ILE A 97 -4.60 -7.02 -1.57
N LEU A 98 -3.70 -7.39 -0.66
CA LEU A 98 -3.03 -8.68 -0.67
C LEU A 98 -3.72 -9.59 0.34
N CYS A 99 -4.44 -10.60 -0.14
CA CYS A 99 -5.12 -11.58 0.70
C CYS A 99 -4.62 -13.00 0.44
N ALA A 100 -4.61 -13.83 1.49
CA ALA A 100 -4.36 -15.26 1.33
C ALA A 100 -5.51 -15.92 0.54
N LYS A 101 -5.16 -16.70 -0.49
CA LYS A 101 -6.14 -17.52 -1.25
C LYS A 101 -6.78 -18.59 -0.36
N THR A 102 -6.02 -19.11 0.60
CA THR A 102 -6.47 -20.10 1.58
C THR A 102 -6.04 -19.62 2.96
N PRO A 103 -6.84 -18.77 3.62
CA PRO A 103 -6.48 -18.20 4.91
C PRO A 103 -6.46 -19.28 5.99
N GLN A 104 -5.41 -19.29 6.81
CA GLN A 104 -5.33 -20.15 7.98
C GLN A 104 -5.78 -19.38 9.21
N ALA A 105 -6.90 -19.80 9.80
CA ALA A 105 -7.50 -19.17 10.98
C ALA A 105 -6.67 -19.38 12.26
N LYS A 106 -5.65 -20.25 12.23
CA LYS A 106 -4.72 -20.49 13.33
C LYS A 106 -3.30 -20.23 12.83
N ARG A 107 -2.53 -19.52 13.66
CA ARG A 107 -1.13 -19.21 13.45
C ARG A 107 -0.25 -20.16 14.25
#